data_AF-A0A7S0S1F5-F1
#
_entry.id   AF-A0A7S0S1F5-F1
#
_cell.length_a   1.000
_cell.length_b   1.000
_cell.length_c   1.000
_cell.angle_alpha   90.00
_cell.angle_beta   90.00
_cell.angle_gamma   90.00
#
_symmetry.space_group_name_H-M   'P 1'
#
loop_
_entity.id
_entity.type
_entity.pdbx_description
1 polymer ?
#
loop_
_entity_poly.entity_id
_entity_poly.type
_entity_poly.pdbx_seq_one_letter_code
_entity_poly.pdbx_strand_id
1 'polypeptide(L)'
;MMDCKKALAENGGDMDASIEWLRKKGLAGADKKAGRLAAEGVVASYIHPGSRLGVLLEVNCETDFVAASDKFQGLVGELGMIIASCPDVICVTPEEVPAEVLAKERDVEMGKEDIKSKPEAVRAKIVEGRIQKIKDNMALVNQASLRDPNKKVSEIIKETIAAIGENIQVRRFVRYNLGEGLEKRANDFAAEVAQQTQAKAPEPKKEAPKAEEKAEEKKPVVQVAASVVKELRDKTGAGMMDCKKA
;
A
#
# COMPACT_ATOMS: atom_id res chain seq x y z
N MET A 1 -11.82 -36.97 -2.03
CA MET A 1 -11.79 -38.34 -2.61
C MET A 1 -13.06 -38.67 -3.41
N MET A 2 -14.28 -38.51 -2.86
CA MET A 2 -15.54 -38.76 -3.59
C MET A 2 -15.74 -37.83 -4.80
N ASP A 3 -15.39 -36.54 -4.68
CA ASP A 3 -15.59 -35.58 -5.79
C ASP A 3 -14.70 -35.87 -7.00
N CYS A 4 -13.43 -36.23 -6.79
CA CYS A 4 -12.54 -36.61 -7.89
C CYS A 4 -13.02 -37.89 -8.59
N LYS A 5 -13.49 -38.89 -7.82
CA LYS A 5 -14.07 -40.11 -8.39
C LYS A 5 -15.32 -39.81 -9.21
N LYS A 6 -16.19 -38.91 -8.72
CA LYS A 6 -17.38 -38.48 -9.46
C LYS A 6 -17.01 -37.72 -10.73
N ALA A 7 -16.05 -36.78 -10.66
CA ALA A 7 -15.59 -36.03 -11.81
C ALA A 7 -15.06 -36.95 -12.92
N LEU A 8 -14.21 -37.90 -12.56
CA LEU A 8 -13.67 -38.88 -13.52
C LEU A 8 -14.78 -39.77 -14.11
N ALA A 9 -15.76 -40.19 -13.32
CA ALA A 9 -16.87 -41.00 -13.83
C ALA A 9 -17.76 -40.23 -14.82
N GLU A 10 -18.09 -38.97 -14.52
CA GLU A 10 -18.95 -38.11 -15.36
C GLU A 10 -18.26 -37.71 -16.68
N ASN A 11 -16.92 -37.64 -16.68
CA ASN A 11 -16.13 -37.23 -17.84
C ASN A 11 -15.36 -38.39 -18.50
N GLY A 12 -15.77 -39.64 -18.24
CA GLY A 12 -15.17 -40.81 -18.91
C GLY A 12 -13.68 -41.02 -18.66
N GLY A 13 -13.15 -40.52 -17.54
CA GLY A 13 -11.74 -40.58 -17.19
C GLY A 13 -10.87 -39.48 -17.81
N ASP A 14 -11.45 -38.56 -18.57
CA ASP A 14 -10.74 -37.39 -19.11
C ASP A 14 -10.33 -36.46 -17.95
N MET A 15 -9.02 -36.28 -17.79
CA MET A 15 -8.44 -35.47 -16.71
C MET A 15 -8.77 -33.99 -16.86
N ASP A 16 -8.64 -33.42 -18.06
CA ASP A 16 -8.83 -31.99 -18.28
C ASP A 16 -10.31 -31.62 -18.10
N ALA A 17 -11.20 -32.42 -18.69
CA ALA A 17 -12.64 -32.26 -18.50
C ALA A 17 -13.05 -32.45 -17.02
N SER A 18 -12.42 -33.39 -16.31
CA SER A 18 -12.65 -33.59 -14.87
C SER A 18 -12.18 -32.41 -14.02
N ILE A 19 -11.04 -31.81 -14.37
CA ILE A 19 -10.52 -30.60 -13.70
C ILE A 19 -11.51 -29.44 -13.91
N GLU A 20 -11.97 -29.22 -15.13
CA GLU A 20 -12.99 -28.20 -15.40
C GLU A 20 -14.28 -28.45 -14.64
N TRP A 21 -14.74 -29.70 -14.60
CA TRP A 21 -15.95 -30.09 -13.89
C TRP A 21 -15.84 -29.81 -12.40
N LEU A 22 -14.70 -30.17 -11.78
CA LEU A 22 -14.42 -29.90 -10.37
C LEU A 22 -14.34 -28.39 -10.10
N ARG A 23 -13.75 -27.61 -11.01
CA ARG A 23 -13.69 -26.15 -10.89
C ARG A 23 -15.09 -25.53 -10.91
N LYS A 24 -15.93 -25.91 -11.88
CA LYS A 24 -17.33 -25.44 -12.00
C LYS A 24 -18.13 -25.81 -10.74
N LYS A 25 -18.01 -27.05 -10.27
CA LYS A 25 -18.67 -27.52 -9.05
C LYS A 25 -18.18 -26.78 -7.80
N GLY A 26 -16.88 -26.58 -7.66
CA GLY A 26 -16.28 -25.86 -6.54
C GLY A 26 -16.77 -24.41 -6.44
N LEU A 27 -16.84 -23.72 -7.59
CA LEU A 27 -17.37 -22.36 -7.67
C LEU A 27 -18.84 -22.27 -7.28
N ALA A 28 -19.68 -23.23 -7.69
CA ALA A 28 -21.08 -23.30 -7.29
C ALA A 28 -21.27 -23.57 -5.78
N GLY A 29 -20.29 -24.24 -5.15
CA GLY A 29 -20.29 -24.49 -3.71
C GLY A 29 -19.65 -23.39 -2.87
N ALA A 30 -18.89 -22.48 -3.46
CA ALA A 30 -18.12 -21.48 -2.74
C ALA A 30 -19.01 -20.47 -2.00
N ASP A 31 -20.09 -19.99 -2.62
CA ASP A 31 -21.01 -19.03 -1.99
C ASP A 31 -21.69 -19.62 -0.75
N LYS A 32 -21.94 -20.93 -0.75
CA LYS A 32 -22.54 -21.65 0.40
C LYS A 32 -21.62 -21.72 1.61
N LYS A 33 -20.32 -21.47 1.43
CA LYS A 33 -19.33 -21.48 2.51
C LYS A 33 -19.19 -20.11 3.18
N ALA A 34 -19.63 -19.02 2.54
CA ALA A 34 -19.49 -17.66 3.08
C ALA A 34 -20.13 -17.46 4.46
N GLY A 35 -21.17 -18.24 4.80
CA GLY A 35 -21.83 -18.21 6.10
C GLY A 35 -21.15 -19.03 7.21
N ARG A 36 -20.07 -19.77 6.90
CA ARG A 36 -19.34 -20.54 7.90
C ARG A 36 -18.42 -19.63 8.70
N LEU A 37 -18.26 -19.92 9.99
CA LEU A 37 -17.38 -19.16 10.85
C LEU A 37 -15.91 -19.34 10.40
N ALA A 38 -15.26 -18.25 10.00
CA ALA A 38 -13.84 -18.19 9.70
C ALA A 38 -13.13 -17.40 10.81
N ALA A 39 -12.71 -18.10 11.88
CA ALA A 39 -12.09 -17.49 13.06
C ALA A 39 -10.56 -17.68 13.11
N GLU A 40 -10.03 -18.60 12.31
CA GLU A 40 -8.58 -18.79 12.11
C GLU A 40 -8.09 -17.91 10.96
N GLY A 41 -6.78 -17.92 10.67
CA GLY A 41 -6.21 -17.20 9.54
C GLY A 41 -4.87 -16.54 9.83
N VAL A 42 -4.57 -15.44 9.15
CA VAL A 42 -3.33 -14.69 9.33
C VAL A 42 -3.55 -13.19 9.37
N VAL A 43 -2.76 -12.52 10.22
CA VAL A 43 -2.45 -11.11 10.08
C VAL A 43 -1.10 -11.01 9.39
N ALA A 44 -1.08 -10.45 8.18
CA ALA A 44 0.10 -10.36 7.33
C ALA A 44 0.49 -8.91 7.09
N SER A 45 1.79 -8.69 6.86
CA SER A 45 2.31 -7.40 6.41
C SER A 45 2.89 -7.53 5.01
N TYR A 46 2.58 -6.59 4.12
CA TYR A 46 3.25 -6.41 2.83
C TYR A 46 3.99 -5.08 2.84
N ILE A 47 5.31 -5.12 2.62
CA ILE A 47 6.13 -3.92 2.49
C ILE A 47 6.55 -3.80 1.04
N HIS A 48 6.12 -2.73 0.38
CA HIS A 48 6.47 -2.48 -1.01
C HIS A 48 7.97 -2.15 -1.13
N PRO A 49 8.64 -2.53 -2.24
CA PRO A 49 10.05 -2.20 -2.45
C PRO A 49 10.37 -0.72 -2.20
N GLY A 50 11.47 -0.48 -1.47
CA GLY A 50 11.88 0.85 -1.04
C GLY A 50 11.31 1.29 0.31
N SER A 51 10.48 0.48 0.98
CA SER A 51 10.03 0.70 2.37
C SER A 51 9.30 2.03 2.60
N ARG A 52 8.70 2.59 1.55
CA ARG A 52 7.90 3.83 1.61
C ARG A 52 6.41 3.58 1.73
N LEU A 53 5.98 2.34 1.52
CA LEU A 53 4.59 1.94 1.50
C LEU A 53 4.47 0.56 2.16
N GLY A 54 3.52 0.44 3.09
CA GLY A 54 3.25 -0.81 3.79
C GLY A 54 1.75 -1.06 3.92
N VAL A 55 1.39 -2.34 3.98
CA VAL A 55 0.02 -2.80 4.21
C VAL A 55 0.04 -3.79 5.37
N LEU A 56 -0.92 -3.67 6.28
CA LEU A 56 -1.23 -4.70 7.27
C LEU A 56 -2.65 -5.19 6.98
N LEU A 57 -2.84 -6.50 6.82
CA LEU A 57 -4.13 -7.09 6.48
C LEU A 57 -4.42 -8.34 7.29
N GLU A 58 -5.70 -8.55 7.60
CA GLU A 58 -6.21 -9.73 8.27
C GLU A 58 -7.08 -10.53 7.30
N VAL A 59 -6.70 -11.79 7.07
CA VAL A 59 -7.43 -12.73 6.21
C VAL A 59 -7.75 -13.97 7.02
N ASN A 60 -9.02 -14.29 7.13
CA ASN A 60 -9.52 -15.43 7.89
C ASN A 60 -9.80 -16.65 7.03
N CYS A 61 -9.69 -17.83 7.64
CA CYS A 61 -10.16 -19.13 7.15
C CYS A 61 -10.80 -19.95 8.28
N GLU A 62 -11.26 -21.17 7.99
CA GLU A 62 -11.90 -22.02 9.01
C GLU A 62 -10.86 -22.71 9.90
N THR A 63 -9.71 -23.12 9.35
CA THR A 63 -8.68 -23.86 10.09
C THR A 63 -7.28 -23.26 10.00
N ASP A 64 -6.44 -23.53 11.00
CA ASP A 64 -5.02 -23.19 11.06
C ASP A 64 -4.18 -23.92 10.00
N PHE A 65 -4.56 -25.15 9.66
CA PHE A 65 -3.95 -25.91 8.56
C PHE A 65 -4.05 -25.19 7.22
N VAL A 66 -5.22 -24.60 6.92
CA VAL A 66 -5.39 -23.79 5.71
C VAL A 66 -4.61 -22.49 5.80
N ALA A 67 -4.59 -21.85 6.96
CA ALA A 67 -3.81 -20.63 7.18
C ALA A 67 -2.33 -20.83 6.86
N ALA A 68 -1.77 -22.00 7.14
CA ALA A 68 -0.37 -22.34 6.84
C ALA A 68 -0.11 -22.80 5.39
N SER A 69 -1.15 -22.99 4.56
CA SER A 69 -0.98 -23.53 3.21
C SER A 69 -0.43 -22.52 2.21
N ASP A 70 0.43 -22.96 1.28
CA ASP A 70 1.02 -22.11 0.24
C ASP A 70 -0.03 -21.39 -0.60
N LYS A 71 -1.17 -22.05 -0.85
CA LYS A 71 -2.26 -21.47 -1.65
C LYS A 71 -2.94 -20.30 -0.93
N PHE A 72 -3.16 -20.43 0.38
CA PHE A 72 -3.71 -19.36 1.20
C PHE A 72 -2.71 -18.22 1.36
N GLN A 73 -1.45 -18.53 1.68
CA GLN A 73 -0.37 -17.54 1.79
C GLN A 73 -0.16 -16.77 0.47
N GLY A 74 -0.25 -17.47 -0.67
CA GLY A 74 -0.18 -16.86 -1.99
C GLY A 74 -1.33 -15.87 -2.26
N LEU A 75 -2.56 -16.18 -1.82
CA LEU A 75 -3.68 -15.24 -1.88
C LEU A 75 -3.42 -14.02 -1.00
N VAL A 76 -2.98 -14.21 0.25
CA VAL A 76 -2.71 -13.11 1.19
C VAL A 76 -1.64 -12.16 0.64
N GLY A 77 -0.56 -12.71 0.08
CA GLY A 77 0.49 -11.91 -0.56
C GLY A 77 0.00 -11.11 -1.77
N GLU A 78 -0.84 -11.72 -2.62
CA GLU A 78 -1.46 -11.04 -3.76
C GLU A 78 -2.36 -9.89 -3.29
N LEU A 79 -3.21 -10.11 -2.28
CA LEU A 79 -4.08 -9.10 -1.70
C LEU A 79 -3.27 -7.92 -1.14
N GLY A 80 -2.18 -8.19 -0.41
CA GLY A 80 -1.30 -7.15 0.11
C GLY A 80 -0.72 -6.26 -1.01
N MET A 81 -0.32 -6.86 -2.13
CA MET A 81 0.21 -6.13 -3.29
C MET A 81 -0.88 -5.32 -4.04
N ILE A 82 -2.10 -5.85 -4.14
CA ILE A 82 -3.25 -5.13 -4.71
C ILE A 82 -3.56 -3.89 -3.88
N ILE A 83 -3.71 -4.05 -2.56
CA ILE A 83 -3.98 -2.93 -1.63
C ILE A 83 -2.87 -1.88 -1.72
N ALA A 84 -1.61 -2.31 -1.80
CA ALA A 84 -0.49 -1.39 -1.95
C ALA A 84 -0.60 -0.55 -3.25
N SER A 85 -0.95 -1.21 -4.35
CA SER A 85 -0.99 -0.62 -5.70
C SER A 85 -2.25 0.21 -5.99
N CYS A 86 -3.31 0.04 -5.20
CA CYS A 86 -4.58 0.75 -5.35
C CYS A 86 -4.79 1.77 -4.20
N PRO A 87 -4.33 3.03 -4.33
CA PRO A 87 -4.42 4.03 -3.26
C PRO A 87 -5.85 4.44 -2.92
N ASP A 88 -6.80 4.29 -3.85
CA ASP A 88 -8.20 4.66 -3.65
C ASP A 88 -8.98 3.62 -2.81
N VAL A 89 -8.38 2.44 -2.60
CA VAL A 89 -9.01 1.35 -1.84
C VAL A 89 -8.87 1.60 -0.35
N ILE A 90 -10.01 1.80 0.32
CA ILE A 90 -10.07 2.16 1.75
C ILE A 90 -10.86 1.15 2.60
N CYS A 91 -11.57 0.21 1.96
CA CYS A 91 -12.42 -0.76 2.64
C CYS A 91 -12.46 -2.11 1.89
N VAL A 92 -12.98 -3.15 2.54
CA VAL A 92 -13.05 -4.48 1.92
C VAL A 92 -14.19 -4.53 0.91
N THR A 93 -15.39 -4.09 1.31
CA THR A 93 -16.59 -4.12 0.46
C THR A 93 -17.21 -2.73 0.25
N PRO A 94 -17.98 -2.51 -0.82
CA PRO A 94 -18.60 -1.21 -1.10
C PRO A 94 -19.54 -0.68 0.00
N GLU A 95 -20.09 -1.58 0.80
CA GLU A 95 -20.99 -1.28 1.92
C GLU A 95 -20.26 -0.71 3.14
N GLU A 96 -18.95 -0.93 3.23
CA GLU A 96 -18.10 -0.46 4.33
C GLU A 96 -17.60 0.98 4.12
N VAL A 97 -17.88 1.60 2.96
CA VAL A 97 -17.46 2.98 2.68
C VAL A 97 -18.16 3.95 3.65
N PRO A 98 -17.41 4.77 4.42
CA PRO A 98 -18.00 5.69 5.40
C PRO A 98 -18.97 6.68 4.76
N ALA A 99 -20.11 6.91 5.43
CA ALA A 99 -21.15 7.84 4.95
C ALA A 99 -20.63 9.27 4.72
N GLU A 100 -19.66 9.70 5.52
CA GLU A 100 -19.00 11.01 5.41
C GLU A 100 -18.20 11.15 4.11
N VAL A 101 -17.50 10.08 3.70
CA VAL A 101 -16.77 10.04 2.42
C VAL A 101 -17.78 10.11 1.27
N LEU A 102 -18.84 9.31 1.33
CA LEU A 102 -19.88 9.29 0.30
C LEU A 102 -20.58 10.64 0.14
N ALA A 103 -20.86 11.34 1.23
CA ALA A 103 -21.46 12.67 1.19
C ALA A 103 -20.54 13.68 0.48
N LYS A 104 -19.26 13.71 0.86
CA LYS A 104 -18.26 14.58 0.22
C LYS A 104 -18.12 14.30 -1.27
N GLU A 105 -17.98 13.03 -1.66
CA GLU A 105 -17.89 12.66 -3.07
C GLU A 105 -19.16 13.02 -3.84
N ARG A 106 -20.34 12.87 -3.22
CA ARG A 106 -21.62 13.25 -3.84
C ARG A 106 -21.70 14.74 -4.10
N ASP A 107 -21.26 15.57 -3.16
CA ASP A 107 -21.25 17.02 -3.32
C ASP A 107 -20.29 17.44 -4.44
N VAL A 108 -19.11 16.81 -4.50
CA VAL A 108 -18.13 17.03 -5.58
C VAL A 108 -18.73 16.65 -6.94
N GLU A 109 -19.36 15.47 -7.05
CA GLU A 109 -19.99 15.02 -8.30
C GLU A 109 -21.16 15.91 -8.73
N MET A 110 -21.97 16.40 -7.77
CA MET A 110 -23.08 17.33 -8.04
C MET A 110 -22.61 18.68 -8.57
N GLY A 111 -21.40 19.10 -8.19
CA GLY A 111 -20.78 20.38 -8.58
C GLY A 111 -20.16 20.39 -9.98
N LYS A 112 -20.00 19.24 -10.64
CA LYS A 112 -19.30 19.16 -11.94
C LYS A 112 -20.04 19.88 -13.07
N GLU A 113 -19.30 20.65 -13.87
CA GLU A 113 -19.83 21.46 -14.98
C GLU A 113 -20.56 20.63 -16.04
N ASP A 114 -20.11 19.39 -16.28
CA ASP A 114 -20.60 18.51 -17.34
C ASP A 114 -22.05 18.02 -17.13
N ILE A 115 -22.59 18.20 -15.93
CA ILE A 115 -23.98 17.88 -15.61
C ILE A 115 -24.84 19.11 -15.32
N LYS A 116 -24.29 20.33 -15.26
CA LYS A 116 -25.05 21.54 -14.92
C LYS A 116 -26.15 21.89 -15.91
N SER A 117 -25.94 21.58 -17.19
CA SER A 117 -26.93 21.81 -18.25
C SER A 117 -28.09 20.82 -18.25
N LYS A 118 -28.05 19.80 -17.38
CA LYS A 118 -29.06 18.74 -17.31
C LYS A 118 -30.11 19.04 -16.24
N PRO A 119 -31.38 18.61 -16.40
CA PRO A 119 -32.40 18.73 -15.37
C PRO A 119 -32.00 18.06 -14.06
N GLU A 120 -32.46 18.58 -12.92
CA GLU A 120 -32.09 18.13 -11.57
C GLU A 120 -32.28 16.62 -11.36
N ALA A 121 -33.41 16.07 -11.80
CA ALA A 121 -33.68 14.63 -11.71
C ALA A 121 -32.69 13.77 -12.53
N VAL A 122 -32.20 14.29 -13.66
CA VAL A 122 -31.19 13.60 -14.49
C VAL A 122 -29.81 13.70 -13.84
N ARG A 123 -29.48 14.86 -13.26
CA ARG A 123 -28.24 15.06 -12.49
C ARG A 123 -28.16 14.09 -11.32
N ALA A 124 -29.22 13.98 -10.53
CA ALA A 124 -29.28 13.07 -9.39
C ALA A 124 -28.99 11.62 -9.79
N LYS A 125 -29.61 11.13 -10.87
CA LYS A 125 -29.38 9.77 -11.39
C LYS A 125 -27.95 9.56 -11.91
N ILE A 126 -27.39 10.56 -12.58
CA ILE A 126 -25.99 10.50 -13.05
C ILE A 126 -25.05 10.42 -11.86
N VAL A 127 -25.23 11.28 -10.86
CA VAL A 127 -24.40 11.29 -9.66
C VAL A 127 -24.52 9.99 -8.89
N GLU A 128 -25.72 9.42 -8.76
CA GLU A 128 -25.92 8.11 -8.12
C GLU A 128 -25.08 7.02 -8.81
N GLY A 129 -25.10 6.95 -10.15
CA GLY A 129 -24.26 6.01 -10.89
C GLY A 129 -22.75 6.26 -10.72
N ARG A 130 -22.32 7.53 -10.64
CA ARG A 130 -20.91 7.88 -10.37
C ARG A 130 -20.49 7.50 -8.97
N ILE A 131 -21.34 7.74 -7.98
CA ILE A 131 -21.09 7.39 -6.58
C ILE A 131 -21.03 5.87 -6.43
N GLN A 132 -21.88 5.11 -7.13
CA GLN A 132 -21.75 3.66 -7.14
C GLN A 132 -20.41 3.21 -7.71
N LYS A 133 -19.94 3.82 -8.81
CA LYS A 133 -18.62 3.53 -9.38
C LYS A 133 -17.47 3.91 -8.42
N ILE A 134 -17.59 5.02 -7.71
CA ILE A 134 -16.60 5.46 -6.72
C ILE A 134 -16.55 4.46 -5.55
N LYS A 135 -17.71 4.03 -5.04
CA LYS A 135 -17.81 2.97 -4.02
C LYS A 135 -17.14 1.68 -4.50
N ASP A 136 -17.42 1.28 -5.72
CA ASP A 136 -16.84 0.07 -6.29
C ASP A 136 -15.32 0.18 -6.40
N ASN A 137 -14.81 1.35 -6.79
CA ASN A 137 -13.37 1.61 -6.86
C ASN A 137 -12.70 1.67 -5.48
N MET A 138 -13.42 2.07 -4.42
CA MET A 138 -12.92 2.13 -3.05
C MET A 138 -12.88 0.76 -2.34
N ALA A 139 -13.53 -0.24 -2.91
CA ALA A 139 -13.66 -1.57 -2.33
C ALA A 139 -12.61 -2.54 -2.88
N LEU A 140 -11.92 -3.25 -1.98
CA LEU A 140 -10.91 -4.25 -2.33
C LEU A 140 -11.50 -5.36 -3.21
N VAL A 141 -12.68 -5.90 -2.85
CA VAL A 141 -13.30 -7.04 -3.56
C VAL A 141 -13.62 -6.76 -5.03
N ASN A 142 -13.66 -5.48 -5.42
CA ASN A 142 -13.94 -5.04 -6.79
C ASN A 142 -12.69 -4.70 -7.61
N GLN A 143 -11.51 -4.67 -6.98
CA GLN A 143 -10.26 -4.43 -7.69
C GLN A 143 -9.94 -5.58 -8.63
N ALA A 144 -9.20 -5.27 -9.69
CA ALA A 144 -8.67 -6.27 -10.60
C ALA A 144 -7.58 -7.13 -9.92
N SER A 145 -7.52 -8.41 -10.28
CA SER A 145 -6.43 -9.30 -9.89
C SER A 145 -5.14 -8.91 -10.60
N LEU A 146 -4.00 -9.15 -9.93
CA LEU A 146 -2.68 -8.94 -10.53
C LEU A 146 -2.37 -9.94 -11.64
N ARG A 147 -2.98 -11.14 -11.59
CA ARG A 147 -2.72 -12.23 -12.55
C ARG A 147 -3.58 -12.11 -13.78
N ASP A 148 -4.83 -11.69 -13.60
CA ASP A 148 -5.81 -11.53 -14.67
C ASP A 148 -6.62 -10.26 -14.43
N PRO A 149 -6.32 -9.17 -15.16
CA PRO A 149 -7.04 -7.91 -15.01
C PRO A 149 -8.54 -7.99 -15.34
N ASN A 150 -9.00 -9.06 -16.00
CA ASN A 150 -10.41 -9.29 -16.28
C ASN A 150 -11.17 -9.87 -15.08
N LYS A 151 -10.45 -10.33 -14.05
CA LYS A 151 -11.04 -10.88 -12.84
C LYS A 151 -10.93 -9.93 -11.68
N LYS A 152 -11.94 -9.95 -10.83
CA LYS A 152 -11.97 -9.21 -9.58
C LYS A 152 -11.32 -9.98 -8.43
N VAL A 153 -10.95 -9.26 -7.38
CA VAL A 153 -10.50 -9.83 -6.10
C VAL A 153 -11.54 -10.79 -5.50
N SER A 154 -12.83 -10.45 -5.60
CA SER A 154 -13.92 -11.35 -5.17
C SER A 154 -13.88 -12.70 -5.90
N GLU A 155 -13.53 -12.72 -7.18
CA GLU A 155 -13.47 -13.93 -7.98
C GLU A 155 -12.25 -14.78 -7.62
N ILE A 156 -11.07 -14.19 -7.40
CA ILE A 156 -9.89 -14.94 -6.95
C ILE A 156 -10.07 -15.52 -5.54
N ILE A 157 -10.76 -14.80 -4.64
CA ILE A 157 -11.14 -15.33 -3.32
C ILE A 157 -12.06 -16.53 -3.51
N LYS A 158 -13.09 -16.40 -4.35
CA LYS A 158 -14.04 -17.48 -4.64
C LYS A 158 -13.39 -18.70 -5.29
N GLU A 159 -12.46 -18.50 -6.22
CA GLU A 159 -11.65 -19.57 -6.83
C GLU A 159 -10.77 -20.27 -5.78
N THR A 160 -10.24 -19.51 -4.82
CA THR A 160 -9.44 -20.06 -3.72
C THR A 160 -10.31 -20.87 -2.75
N ILE A 161 -11.48 -20.36 -2.35
CA ILE A 161 -12.50 -21.07 -1.55
C ILE A 161 -12.94 -22.38 -2.24
N ALA A 162 -13.15 -22.32 -3.57
CA ALA A 162 -13.53 -23.48 -4.36
C ALA A 162 -12.45 -24.57 -4.32
N ALA A 163 -11.19 -24.18 -4.39
CA ALA A 163 -10.09 -25.11 -4.44
C ALA A 163 -9.62 -25.62 -3.06
N ILE A 164 -9.69 -24.79 -2.03
CA ILE A 164 -9.32 -25.16 -0.65
C ILE A 164 -10.45 -25.93 0.03
N GLY A 165 -11.70 -25.53 -0.18
CA GLY A 165 -12.85 -26.17 0.46
C GLY A 165 -13.38 -25.45 1.69
N GLU A 166 -12.70 -24.40 2.14
CA GLU A 166 -13.05 -23.59 3.33
C GLU A 166 -13.49 -22.18 2.95
N ASN A 167 -14.25 -21.54 3.84
CA ASN A 167 -14.53 -20.11 3.78
C ASN A 167 -13.24 -19.29 3.93
N ILE A 168 -13.13 -18.22 3.15
CA ILE A 168 -12.01 -17.28 3.23
C ILE A 168 -12.59 -15.86 3.19
N GLN A 169 -12.19 -15.02 4.14
CA GLN A 169 -12.69 -13.66 4.25
C GLN A 169 -11.55 -12.70 4.53
N VAL A 170 -11.52 -11.57 3.81
CA VAL A 170 -10.65 -10.45 4.19
C VAL A 170 -11.40 -9.66 5.25
N ARG A 171 -10.86 -9.55 6.46
CA ARG A 171 -11.56 -8.93 7.59
C ARG A 171 -11.35 -7.44 7.66
N ARG A 172 -10.11 -7.00 7.43
CA ARG A 172 -9.70 -5.60 7.47
C ARG A 172 -8.30 -5.47 6.90
N PHE A 173 -7.95 -4.25 6.52
CA PHE A 173 -6.58 -3.87 6.23
C PHE A 173 -6.36 -2.41 6.60
N VAL A 174 -5.09 -2.03 6.66
CA VAL A 174 -4.65 -0.64 6.70
C VAL A 174 -3.47 -0.48 5.77
N ARG A 175 -3.43 0.65 5.07
CA ARG A 175 -2.36 1.03 4.15
C ARG A 175 -1.65 2.25 4.75
N TYR A 176 -0.33 2.20 4.76
CA TYR A 176 0.53 3.27 5.25
C TYR A 176 1.39 3.78 4.10
N ASN A 177 1.39 5.10 3.89
CA ASN A 177 2.30 5.76 2.97
C ASN A 177 3.25 6.70 3.75
N LEU A 178 4.56 6.58 3.50
CA LEU A 178 5.57 7.32 4.24
C LEU A 178 5.46 8.83 3.96
N GLY A 179 5.18 9.57 5.03
CA GLY A 179 5.02 11.02 4.98
C GLY A 179 3.62 11.48 4.55
N GLU A 180 2.64 10.57 4.50
CA GLU A 180 1.24 10.93 4.34
C GLU A 180 0.80 11.90 5.45
N GLY A 181 0.12 12.98 5.05
CA GLY A 181 -0.33 14.03 5.97
C GLY A 181 0.76 14.99 6.47
N LEU A 182 2.02 14.85 6.05
CA LEU A 182 3.09 15.78 6.42
C LEU A 182 3.34 16.81 5.32
N GLU A 183 3.34 18.10 5.69
CA GLU A 183 3.86 19.15 4.82
C GLU A 183 5.38 19.01 4.71
N LYS A 184 5.88 18.80 3.49
CA LYS A 184 7.33 18.85 3.25
C LYS A 184 7.78 20.28 3.50
N ARG A 185 8.69 20.47 4.47
CA ARG A 185 9.44 21.73 4.58
C ARG A 185 10.17 21.94 3.25
N ALA A 186 9.76 22.96 2.51
CA ALA A 186 10.49 23.44 1.35
C ALA A 186 11.75 24.15 1.85
N ASN A 187 12.79 23.38 2.16
CA ASN A 187 14.09 23.97 2.40
C ASN A 187 14.67 24.34 1.04
N ASP A 188 14.66 25.63 0.74
CA ASP A 188 15.44 26.18 -0.36
C ASP A 188 16.92 26.02 -0.01
N PHE A 189 17.48 24.89 -0.42
CA PHE A 189 18.87 24.55 -0.20
C PHE A 189 19.81 25.61 -0.80
N ALA A 190 19.38 26.33 -1.85
CA ALA A 190 20.15 27.44 -2.41
C ALA A 190 20.17 28.64 -1.47
N ALA A 191 19.04 28.99 -0.84
CA ALA A 191 18.98 30.03 0.19
C ALA A 191 19.80 29.66 1.43
N GLU A 192 19.76 28.39 1.86
CA GLU A 192 20.51 27.90 3.02
C GLU A 192 22.03 27.91 2.76
N VAL A 193 22.48 27.56 1.54
CA VAL A 193 23.88 27.66 1.10
C VAL A 193 24.32 29.12 0.94
N ALA A 194 23.46 30.02 0.45
CA ALA A 194 23.75 31.44 0.32
C ALA A 194 23.96 32.12 1.70
N GLN A 195 23.16 31.75 2.70
CA GLN A 195 23.31 32.28 4.06
C GLN A 195 24.60 31.80 4.75
N GLN A 196 25.02 30.55 4.52
CA GLN A 196 26.27 30.01 5.09
C GLN A 196 27.53 30.59 4.43
N THR A 197 27.45 31.04 3.18
CA THR A 197 28.58 31.65 2.47
C THR A 197 28.72 33.15 2.76
N GLN A 198 27.63 33.85 3.09
CA GLN A 198 27.68 35.26 3.51
C GLN A 198 28.25 35.47 4.92
N ALA A 199 28.15 34.47 5.81
CA ALA A 199 28.73 34.54 7.15
C ALA A 199 30.27 34.41 7.20
N LYS A 200 30.95 34.32 6.05
CA LYS A 200 32.41 34.12 5.95
C LYS A 200 33.16 35.19 5.14
N ALA A 201 32.58 36.38 4.95
CA ALA A 201 33.35 37.51 4.45
C ALA A 201 34.35 37.96 5.54
N PRO A 202 35.67 37.93 5.28
CA PRO A 202 36.64 38.46 6.23
C PRO A 202 36.47 39.98 6.31
N GLU A 203 36.22 40.50 7.51
CA GLU A 203 36.25 41.94 7.76
C GLU A 203 37.61 42.53 7.33
N PRO A 204 37.63 43.74 6.73
CA PRO A 204 38.89 44.37 6.33
C PRO A 204 39.70 44.73 7.58
N LYS A 205 40.89 44.13 7.71
CA LYS A 205 41.86 44.46 8.75
C LYS A 205 42.29 45.93 8.61
N LYS A 206 42.04 46.75 9.64
CA LYS A 206 42.72 48.03 9.84
C LYS A 206 44.15 47.78 10.33
N GLU A 207 45.13 48.41 9.69
CA GLU A 207 46.54 48.36 10.07
C GLU A 207 46.87 49.32 11.23
N ALA A 208 47.54 48.79 12.26
CA ALA A 208 48.69 49.34 13.01
C ALA A 208 48.75 48.75 14.45
N PRO A 209 49.89 48.81 15.17
CA PRO A 209 51.15 48.08 14.98
C PRO A 209 51.37 46.99 16.06
N LYS A 210 52.47 46.22 15.90
CA LYS A 210 52.82 44.96 16.59
C LYS A 210 53.14 45.05 18.11
N ALA A 211 52.97 43.88 18.75
CA ALA A 211 53.49 43.35 20.03
C ALA A 211 52.51 43.45 21.23
N GLU A 212 52.16 42.41 22.00
CA GLU A 212 52.79 41.10 22.32
C GLU A 212 51.76 39.94 22.40
N GLU A 213 52.28 38.70 22.37
CA GLU A 213 51.62 37.39 22.28
C GLU A 213 50.62 37.01 23.38
N LYS A 214 49.59 36.22 23.00
CA LYS A 214 49.37 34.86 23.55
C LYS A 214 48.95 33.90 22.43
N ALA A 215 49.65 32.78 22.33
CA ALA A 215 49.43 31.73 21.36
C ALA A 215 48.16 30.92 21.68
N GLU A 216 47.22 30.86 20.73
CA GLU A 216 46.29 29.74 20.62
C GLU A 216 46.74 28.88 19.44
N GLU A 217 47.16 27.65 19.74
CA GLU A 217 47.46 26.62 18.76
C GLU A 217 46.22 26.34 17.90
N LYS A 218 46.20 26.91 16.69
CA LYS A 218 45.25 26.51 15.65
C LYS A 218 45.62 25.10 15.19
N LYS A 219 44.86 24.10 15.63
CA LYS A 219 44.92 22.75 15.07
C LYS A 219 44.80 22.82 13.54
N PRO A 220 45.63 22.07 12.80
CA PRO A 220 45.61 22.12 11.34
C PRO A 220 44.27 21.64 10.82
N VAL A 221 43.69 22.40 9.88
CA VAL A 221 42.48 22.01 9.15
C VAL A 221 42.88 20.88 8.20
N VAL A 222 42.67 19.63 8.65
CA VAL A 222 42.89 18.45 7.82
C VAL A 222 41.73 18.34 6.82
N GLN A 223 42.03 18.28 5.52
CA GLN A 223 41.02 17.97 4.51
C GLN A 223 40.64 16.49 4.64
N VAL A 224 39.46 16.22 5.22
CA VAL A 224 38.95 14.85 5.39
C VAL A 224 38.17 14.45 4.15
N ALA A 225 38.54 13.30 3.56
CA ALA A 225 37.85 12.75 2.40
C ALA A 225 36.41 12.31 2.75
N ALA A 226 35.48 12.50 1.82
CA ALA A 226 34.06 12.17 2.01
C ALA A 226 33.80 10.68 2.34
N SER A 227 34.70 9.79 1.92
CA SER A 227 34.66 8.36 2.24
C SER A 227 34.83 8.10 3.74
N VAL A 228 35.73 8.82 4.40
CA VAL A 228 36.02 8.68 5.83
C VAL A 228 34.85 9.20 6.67
N VAL A 229 34.24 10.32 6.24
CA VAL A 229 33.03 10.86 6.89
C VAL A 229 31.85 9.89 6.76
N LYS A 230 31.71 9.23 5.61
CA LYS A 230 30.69 8.19 5.41
C LYS A 230 30.93 7.00 6.34
N GLU A 231 32.17 6.53 6.45
CA GLU A 231 32.51 5.41 7.33
C GLU A 231 32.28 5.73 8.81
N LEU A 232 32.62 6.95 9.25
CA LEU A 232 32.35 7.40 10.62
C LEU A 232 30.85 7.47 10.89
N ARG A 233 30.06 7.99 9.94
CA ARG A 233 28.60 8.02 10.02
C ARG A 233 28.00 6.61 10.10
N ASP A 234 28.46 5.69 9.28
CA ASP A 234 27.96 4.31 9.24
C ASP A 234 28.27 3.56 10.56
N LYS A 235 29.42 3.86 11.19
CA LYS A 235 29.81 3.27 12.49
C LYS A 235 29.14 3.91 13.71
N THR A 236 28.82 5.20 13.65
CA THR A 236 28.35 5.96 14.82
C THR A 236 26.84 6.26 14.78
N GLY A 237 26.21 6.20 13.61
CA GLY A 237 24.83 6.65 13.41
C GLY A 237 24.64 8.16 13.50
N ALA A 238 25.71 8.93 13.69
CA ALA A 238 25.64 10.38 13.84
C ALA A 238 25.28 11.08 12.50
N GLY A 239 24.64 12.25 12.59
CA GLY A 239 24.28 13.02 11.41
C GLY A 239 25.51 13.41 10.58
N MET A 240 25.37 13.54 9.26
CA MET A 240 26.50 13.89 8.37
C MET A 240 27.18 15.21 8.76
N MET A 241 26.43 16.15 9.34
CA MET A 241 26.99 17.42 9.84
C MET A 241 27.79 17.25 11.13
N ASP A 242 27.41 16.31 11.99
CA ASP A 242 28.15 16.01 13.22
C ASP A 242 29.44 15.23 12.88
N CYS A 243 29.36 14.30 11.92
CA CYS A 243 30.53 13.56 11.42
C CYS A 243 31.53 14.43 10.64
N LYS A 244 31.08 15.55 10.06
CA LYS A 244 31.97 16.53 9.41
C LYS A 244 32.63 17.49 10.40
N LYS A 245 32.04 17.66 11.58
CA LYS A 245 32.52 18.57 12.63
C LYS A 245 33.48 17.89 13.61
N ALA A 246 33.32 16.59 13.82
CA ALA A 246 34.21 15.73 14.62
C ALA A 246 35.57 15.53 13.94
#